data_AF-A0A537FD21-F1
#
_entry.id   AF-A0A537FD21-F1
#
_cell.length_a   1.000
_cell.length_b   1.000
_cell.length_c   1.000
_cell.angle_alpha   90.00
_cell.angle_beta   90.00
_cell.angle_gamma   90.00
#
_symmetry.space_group_name_H-M   'P 1'
#
loop_
_entity.id
_entity.type
_entity.pdbx_description
1 polymer ?
#
loop_
_entity_poly.entity_id
_entity_poly.type
_entity_poly.pdbx_seq_one_letter_code
_entity_poly.pdbx_strand_id
1 'polypeptide(L)'
;MRGKDRNNMIDTSKLEGLEAVQGFPFLVHTSPGLETRGRSIAERCARAYRFLSKVLEFEPKASLLVLSSQDWSGRSSHPMYGMPNYEAGNLIVAGEESSFWGSFVDMIKDASPSLLKEAQTSYGSDGRIDLPPFFDLLAVHELAHIFHDQVPFHFPRSWLTEFFANLCLHAYVASVEPEQLSTLETFPRLIVALGPERFRYRTLEAFEALYTRVGPQNYGWYQCRLHLAAKKVYDAEAIPAVQKLWKTFAITDPQLVESLKKIHPEMAKVLTGWSR
;
A
#
# COMPACT_ATOMS: atom_id res chain seq x y z
N MET A 1 -19.43 -13.89 -13.81
CA MET A 1 -18.10 -13.27 -13.81
C MET A 1 -17.08 -14.38 -13.98
N ARG A 2 -16.29 -14.34 -15.06
CA ARG A 2 -15.27 -15.37 -15.35
C ARG A 2 -14.25 -15.38 -14.22
N GLY A 3 -13.99 -16.56 -13.66
CA GLY A 3 -12.88 -16.76 -12.74
C GLY A 3 -11.59 -16.40 -13.44
N LYS A 4 -10.88 -15.39 -12.92
CA LYS A 4 -9.44 -15.25 -13.21
C LYS A 4 -8.79 -16.51 -12.66
N ASP A 5 -8.04 -17.22 -13.50
CA ASP A 5 -7.22 -18.35 -13.08
C ASP A 5 -6.31 -17.89 -11.95
N ARG A 6 -6.59 -18.33 -10.73
CA ARG A 6 -5.73 -18.16 -9.53
C ARG A 6 -4.37 -18.87 -9.67
N ASN A 7 -4.05 -19.41 -10.85
CA ASN A 7 -2.82 -20.15 -11.11
C ASN A 7 -1.66 -19.27 -11.58
N ASN A 8 -1.91 -18.07 -12.11
CA ASN A 8 -0.84 -17.11 -12.41
C ASN A 8 -1.01 -15.86 -11.54
N MET A 9 -0.40 -15.90 -10.36
CA MET A 9 -0.47 -14.82 -9.36
C MET A 9 0.25 -13.54 -9.81
N ILE A 10 1.01 -13.59 -10.90
CA ILE A 10 1.67 -12.46 -11.55
C ILE A 10 1.21 -12.41 -13.01
N ASP A 11 0.63 -11.27 -13.43
CA ASP A 11 0.34 -11.03 -14.85
C ASP A 11 1.62 -10.62 -15.58
N THR A 12 2.26 -11.61 -16.22
CA THR A 12 3.55 -11.43 -16.92
C THR A 12 3.42 -10.70 -18.26
N SER A 13 2.21 -10.57 -18.81
CA SER A 13 2.02 -9.82 -20.07
C SER A 13 2.39 -8.33 -19.92
N LYS A 14 2.28 -7.80 -18.69
CA LYS A 14 2.65 -6.43 -18.35
C LYS A 14 4.17 -6.19 -18.34
N LEU A 15 4.98 -7.24 -18.37
CA LEU A 15 6.44 -7.16 -18.37
C LEU A 15 7.00 -6.95 -19.78
N GLU A 16 6.22 -7.20 -20.83
CA GLU A 16 6.67 -7.13 -22.21
C GLU A 16 7.18 -5.73 -22.57
N GLY A 17 8.38 -5.68 -23.17
CA GLY A 17 9.05 -4.43 -23.58
C GLY A 17 9.71 -3.63 -22.46
N LEU A 18 9.70 -4.13 -21.22
CA LEU A 18 10.40 -3.52 -20.08
C LEU A 18 11.78 -4.15 -19.86
N GLU A 19 12.69 -3.40 -19.26
CA GLU A 19 14.05 -3.84 -18.94
C GLU A 19 14.08 -4.58 -17.60
N ALA A 20 14.64 -5.79 -17.58
CA ALA A 20 14.71 -6.60 -16.38
C ALA A 20 15.87 -6.17 -15.47
N VAL A 21 15.59 -5.96 -14.18
CA VAL A 21 16.61 -5.65 -13.16
C VAL A 21 16.82 -6.87 -12.27
N GLN A 22 18.01 -7.48 -12.38
CA GLN A 22 18.34 -8.71 -11.66
C GLN A 22 18.84 -8.47 -10.22
N GLY A 23 18.81 -9.53 -9.41
CA GLY A 23 19.38 -9.57 -8.05
C GLY A 23 18.37 -9.42 -6.90
N PHE A 24 17.08 -9.60 -7.17
CA PHE A 24 16.00 -9.41 -6.22
C PHE A 24 15.21 -10.71 -5.98
N PRO A 25 14.51 -10.85 -4.82
CA PRO A 25 13.75 -12.06 -4.50
C PRO A 25 12.44 -12.20 -5.31
N PHE A 26 12.12 -11.22 -6.16
CA PHE A 26 10.97 -11.19 -7.04
C PHE A 26 11.36 -10.55 -8.37
N LEU A 27 10.49 -10.67 -9.39
CA LEU A 27 10.71 -10.07 -10.70
C LEU A 27 10.71 -8.54 -10.60
N VAL A 28 11.70 -7.88 -11.18
CA VAL A 28 11.76 -6.41 -11.26
C VAL A 28 11.95 -6.01 -12.70
N HIS A 29 11.07 -5.16 -13.21
CA HIS A 29 11.16 -4.60 -14.55
C HIS A 29 10.94 -3.09 -14.52
N THR A 30 11.59 -2.38 -15.42
CA THR A 30 11.52 -0.92 -15.52
C THR A 30 11.26 -0.48 -16.95
N SER A 31 10.68 0.70 -17.15
CA SER A 31 10.78 1.34 -18.47
C SER A 31 12.26 1.55 -18.84
N PRO A 32 12.60 1.54 -20.14
CA PRO A 32 13.97 1.81 -20.58
C PRO A 32 14.51 3.13 -20.01
N GLY A 33 15.75 3.11 -19.51
CA GLY A 33 16.40 4.29 -18.92
C GLY A 33 16.08 4.56 -17.45
N LEU A 34 15.23 3.73 -16.81
CA LEU A 34 14.88 3.83 -15.39
C LEU A 34 15.58 2.77 -14.52
N GLU A 35 16.60 2.08 -15.01
CA GLU A 35 17.20 0.92 -14.33
C GLU A 35 17.81 1.28 -12.98
N THR A 36 18.53 2.41 -12.91
CA THR A 36 19.10 2.94 -11.65
C THR A 36 18.01 3.28 -10.64
N ARG A 37 16.95 3.94 -11.11
CA ARG A 37 15.78 4.31 -10.29
C ARG A 37 15.05 3.08 -9.79
N GLY A 38 14.78 2.13 -10.69
CA GLY A 38 14.10 0.89 -10.37
C GLY A 38 14.89 0.01 -9.42
N ARG A 39 16.22 -0.03 -9.53
CA ARG A 39 17.09 -0.70 -8.55
C ARG A 39 16.92 -0.12 -7.15
N SER A 40 16.92 1.21 -7.00
CA SER A 40 16.73 1.88 -5.71
C SER A 40 15.39 1.51 -5.05
N ILE A 41 14.30 1.55 -5.82
CA ILE A 41 12.97 1.17 -5.31
C ILE A 41 12.90 -0.33 -5.01
N ALA A 42 13.50 -1.17 -5.85
CA ALA A 42 13.55 -2.62 -5.67
C ALA A 42 14.32 -3.03 -4.41
N GLU A 43 15.41 -2.35 -4.06
CA GLU A 43 16.15 -2.60 -2.82
C GLU A 43 15.30 -2.37 -1.58
N ARG A 44 14.53 -1.27 -1.56
CA ARG A 44 13.54 -1.01 -0.49
C ARG A 44 12.46 -2.07 -0.47
N CYS A 45 11.84 -2.38 -1.61
CA CYS A 45 10.80 -3.39 -1.70
C CYS A 45 11.29 -4.77 -1.27
N ALA A 46 12.55 -5.12 -1.55
CA ALA A 46 13.15 -6.39 -1.16
C ALA A 46 13.40 -6.47 0.36
N ARG A 47 13.81 -5.37 0.99
CA ARG A 47 13.88 -5.28 2.46
C ARG A 47 12.49 -5.40 3.09
N ALA A 48 11.51 -4.68 2.54
CA ALA A 48 10.12 -4.72 3.00
C ALA A 48 9.49 -6.10 2.84
N TYR A 49 9.69 -6.75 1.70
CA TYR A 49 9.24 -8.12 1.45
C TYR A 49 9.75 -9.07 2.52
N ARG A 50 11.07 -9.12 2.76
CA ARG A 50 11.67 -9.99 3.79
C ARG A 50 11.12 -9.68 5.19
N PHE A 51 10.97 -8.40 5.53
CA PHE A 51 10.42 -7.99 6.81
C PHE A 51 8.98 -8.47 6.98
N LEU A 52 8.11 -8.17 6.02
CA LEU A 52 6.70 -8.54 6.06
C LEU A 52 6.51 -10.06 6.02
N SER A 53 7.33 -10.80 5.25
CA SER A 53 7.31 -12.26 5.24
C SER A 53 7.59 -12.87 6.59
N LYS A 54 8.55 -12.30 7.33
CA LYS A 54 8.83 -12.71 8.70
C LYS A 54 7.70 -12.33 9.67
N VAL A 55 7.17 -11.10 9.57
CA VAL A 55 6.15 -10.59 10.49
C VAL A 55 4.83 -11.33 10.33
N LEU A 56 4.42 -11.58 9.08
CA LEU A 56 3.14 -12.19 8.72
C LEU A 56 3.22 -13.72 8.57
N GLU A 57 4.43 -14.29 8.65
CA GLU A 57 4.69 -15.73 8.50
C GLU A 57 4.15 -16.27 7.15
N PHE A 58 4.28 -15.47 6.08
CA PHE A 58 3.73 -15.76 4.76
C PHE A 58 4.58 -15.14 3.64
N GLU A 59 4.73 -15.81 2.50
CA GLU A 59 5.49 -15.33 1.35
C GLU A 59 4.62 -15.31 0.09
N PRO A 60 4.15 -14.14 -0.38
CA PRO A 60 3.39 -14.05 -1.61
C PRO A 60 4.31 -14.06 -2.83
N LYS A 61 3.74 -14.38 -3.99
CA LYS A 61 4.38 -14.11 -5.29
C LYS A 61 4.22 -12.63 -5.63
N ALA A 62 5.31 -11.94 -5.92
CA ALA A 62 5.28 -10.52 -6.28
C ALA A 62 6.15 -10.23 -7.51
N SER A 63 5.88 -9.10 -8.15
CA SER A 63 6.77 -8.44 -9.11
C SER A 63 6.70 -6.93 -8.89
N LEU A 64 7.73 -6.20 -9.31
CA LEU A 64 7.79 -4.75 -9.28
C LEU A 64 7.96 -4.21 -10.71
N LEU A 65 7.10 -3.26 -11.05
CA LEU A 65 7.13 -2.47 -12.28
C LEU A 65 7.40 -1.00 -11.95
N VAL A 66 8.55 -0.48 -12.38
CA VAL A 66 8.89 0.94 -12.27
C VAL A 66 8.73 1.60 -13.63
N LEU A 67 7.63 2.32 -13.81
CA LEU A 67 7.17 2.75 -15.12
C LEU A 67 7.40 4.23 -15.35
N SER A 68 7.76 4.59 -16.58
CA SER A 68 7.63 5.94 -17.11
C SER A 68 6.16 6.30 -17.29
N SER A 69 5.89 7.59 -17.52
CA SER A 69 4.54 8.05 -17.86
C SER A 69 3.97 7.40 -19.15
N GLN A 70 4.85 7.04 -20.10
CA GLN A 70 4.46 6.46 -21.39
C GLN A 70 4.03 5.00 -21.27
N ASP A 71 4.70 4.23 -20.40
CA ASP A 71 4.40 2.80 -20.19
C ASP A 71 3.29 2.54 -19.16
N TRP A 72 2.84 3.57 -18.46
CA TRP A 72 1.82 3.47 -17.42
C TRP A 72 0.48 2.96 -17.96
N SER A 73 0.04 3.51 -19.09
CA SER A 73 -1.23 3.12 -19.71
C SER A 73 -1.18 1.67 -20.18
N GLY A 74 -2.18 0.87 -19.81
CA GLY A 74 -2.25 -0.56 -20.12
C GLY A 74 -1.49 -1.47 -19.14
N ARG A 75 -0.62 -0.92 -18.28
CA ARG A 75 0.05 -1.69 -17.22
C ARG A 75 -0.50 -1.38 -15.83
N SER A 76 -0.89 -0.14 -15.57
CA SER A 76 -1.51 0.30 -14.32
C SER A 76 -3.02 0.14 -14.33
N SER A 77 -3.58 -0.30 -13.19
CA SER A 77 -5.03 -0.29 -12.96
C SER A 77 -5.57 1.11 -12.63
N HIS A 78 -4.68 2.05 -12.31
CA HIS A 78 -5.02 3.42 -11.98
C HIS A 78 -4.71 4.36 -13.16
N PRO A 79 -5.67 5.17 -13.64
CA PRO A 79 -5.44 6.05 -14.79
C PRO A 79 -4.50 7.22 -14.48
N MET A 80 -4.27 7.52 -13.20
CA MET A 80 -3.45 8.63 -12.75
C MET A 80 -1.99 8.19 -12.56
N TYR A 81 -1.10 8.69 -13.41
CA TYR A 81 0.34 8.47 -13.26
C TYR A 81 0.83 8.97 -11.90
N GLY A 82 1.76 8.24 -11.27
CA GLY A 82 2.32 8.61 -9.97
C GLY A 82 1.58 8.06 -8.76
N MET A 83 0.35 7.54 -8.89
CA MET A 83 -0.31 6.87 -7.77
C MET A 83 0.10 5.40 -7.74
N PRO A 84 0.91 4.95 -6.75
CA PRO A 84 1.28 3.55 -6.64
C PRO A 84 0.03 2.68 -6.54
N ASN A 85 0.09 1.51 -7.15
CA ASN A 85 -1.00 0.53 -7.08
C ASN A 85 -0.43 -0.88 -7.23
N TYR A 86 -1.30 -1.87 -7.04
CA TYR A 86 -1.01 -3.25 -7.35
C TYR A 86 -2.10 -3.83 -8.25
N GLU A 87 -1.73 -4.79 -9.10
CA GLU A 87 -2.69 -5.61 -9.82
C GLU A 87 -2.10 -6.98 -10.13
N ALA A 88 -2.81 -8.04 -9.70
CA ALA A 88 -2.43 -9.43 -9.95
C ALA A 88 -0.93 -9.68 -9.66
N GLY A 89 -0.52 -9.44 -8.41
CA GLY A 89 0.86 -9.61 -7.93
C GLY A 89 1.89 -8.61 -8.46
N ASN A 90 1.54 -7.75 -9.43
CA ASN A 90 2.41 -6.67 -9.89
C ASN A 90 2.23 -5.44 -9.00
N LEU A 91 3.29 -5.06 -8.30
CA LEU A 91 3.46 -3.74 -7.69
C LEU A 91 3.86 -2.74 -8.77
N ILE A 92 3.15 -1.63 -8.88
CA ILE A 92 3.31 -0.66 -9.96
C ILE A 92 3.58 0.72 -9.36
N VAL A 93 4.73 1.29 -9.72
CA VAL A 93 5.20 2.59 -9.20
C VAL A 93 5.70 3.46 -10.35
N ALA A 94 5.59 4.78 -10.18
CA ALA A 94 6.14 5.73 -11.13
C ALA A 94 7.65 5.86 -10.93
N GLY A 95 8.40 5.88 -12.03
CA GLY A 95 9.84 6.14 -12.00
C GLY A 95 10.22 7.61 -12.16
N GLU A 96 9.26 8.47 -12.48
CA GLU A 96 9.46 9.90 -12.76
C GLU A 96 8.49 10.76 -11.93
N GLU A 97 8.73 12.07 -11.87
CA GLU A 97 7.81 13.02 -11.24
C GLU A 97 6.40 12.94 -11.83
N SER A 98 5.39 13.16 -10.96
CA SER A 98 3.99 13.21 -11.37
C SER A 98 3.31 14.52 -10.97
N SER A 99 2.46 15.03 -11.86
CA SER A 99 1.58 16.18 -11.59
C SER A 99 0.59 15.91 -10.45
N PHE A 100 0.23 14.65 -10.21
CA PHE A 100 -0.59 14.26 -9.06
C PHE A 100 0.07 14.66 -7.74
N TRP A 101 1.38 14.39 -7.61
CA TRP A 101 2.15 14.74 -6.42
C TRP A 101 2.19 16.26 -6.23
N GLY A 102 2.43 17.01 -7.31
CA GLY A 102 2.39 18.47 -7.32
C GLY A 102 1.07 19.05 -6.81
N SER A 103 -0.07 18.41 -7.10
CA SER A 103 -1.38 18.90 -6.65
C SER A 103 -1.54 18.95 -5.12
N PHE A 104 -0.81 18.12 -4.36
CA PHE A 104 -0.79 18.20 -2.91
C PHE A 104 0.07 19.36 -2.41
N VAL A 105 1.16 19.66 -3.11
CA VAL A 105 2.01 20.82 -2.82
C VAL A 105 1.21 22.11 -2.99
N ASP A 106 0.44 22.21 -4.08
CA ASP A 106 -0.45 23.35 -4.32
C ASP A 106 -1.49 23.49 -3.20
N MET A 107 -2.10 22.37 -2.78
CA MET A 107 -3.06 22.36 -1.67
C MET A 107 -2.45 22.84 -0.34
N ILE A 108 -1.22 22.44 -0.03
CA ILE A 108 -0.50 22.90 1.17
C ILE A 108 -0.18 24.39 1.08
N LYS A 109 0.32 24.84 -0.08
CA LYS A 109 0.67 26.24 -0.36
C LYS A 109 -0.54 27.15 -0.20
N ASP A 110 -1.69 26.75 -0.71
CA ASP A 110 -2.95 27.51 -0.64
C ASP A 110 -3.57 27.54 0.77
N ALA A 111 -3.18 26.59 1.63
CA ALA A 111 -3.78 26.44 2.95
C ALA A 111 -3.07 27.24 4.04
N SER A 112 -1.74 27.14 4.14
CA SER A 112 -1.01 27.79 5.22
C SER A 112 0.48 27.98 4.92
N PRO A 113 1.03 29.21 5.11
CA PRO A 113 2.47 29.45 5.04
C PRO A 113 3.27 28.62 6.06
N SER A 114 2.69 28.29 7.22
CA SER A 114 3.40 27.47 8.22
C SER A 114 3.54 26.01 7.77
N LEU A 115 2.48 25.44 7.20
CA LEU A 115 2.51 24.08 6.64
C LEU A 115 3.43 24.00 5.44
N LEU A 116 3.46 25.05 4.61
CA LEU A 116 4.39 25.15 3.49
C LEU A 116 5.86 25.16 3.96
N LYS A 117 6.19 25.95 4.98
CA LYS A 117 7.54 25.99 5.55
C LYS A 117 7.98 24.62 6.10
N GLU A 118 7.05 23.91 6.72
CA GLU A 118 7.30 22.58 7.25
C GLU A 118 7.51 21.54 6.14
N ALA A 119 6.71 21.62 5.07
CA ALA A 119 6.92 20.82 3.86
C ALA A 119 8.29 21.09 3.23
N GLN A 120 8.70 22.37 3.12
CA GLN A 120 10.02 22.75 2.62
C GLN A 120 11.16 22.22 3.49
N THR A 121 10.97 22.16 4.81
CA THR A 121 11.99 21.60 5.71
C THR A 121 12.21 20.11 5.47
N SER A 122 11.15 19.38 5.15
CA SER A 122 11.19 17.91 5.07
C SER A 122 11.41 17.37 3.65
N TYR A 123 11.00 18.14 2.64
CA TYR A 123 10.98 17.74 1.23
C TYR A 123 11.63 18.78 0.32
N GLY A 124 12.27 19.80 0.86
CA GLY A 124 12.88 20.87 0.07
C GLY A 124 14.11 20.35 -0.68
N SER A 125 14.12 20.52 -2.01
CA SER A 125 15.30 20.33 -2.86
C SER A 125 15.32 21.40 -3.96
N ASP A 126 16.46 22.04 -4.18
CA ASP A 126 16.67 23.05 -5.23
C ASP A 126 15.57 24.13 -5.33
N GLY A 127 15.08 24.59 -4.17
CA GLY A 127 14.05 25.62 -4.08
C GLY A 127 12.62 25.15 -4.40
N ARG A 128 12.40 23.84 -4.54
CA ARG A 128 11.08 23.21 -4.75
C ARG A 128 10.78 22.21 -3.63
N ILE A 129 9.51 21.83 -3.51
CA ILE A 129 9.09 20.69 -2.67
C ILE A 129 9.08 19.45 -3.56
N ASP A 130 9.86 18.44 -3.17
CA ASP A 130 10.05 17.19 -3.89
C ASP A 130 9.45 16.02 -3.09
N LEU A 131 8.30 15.51 -3.55
CA LEU A 131 7.56 14.44 -2.87
C LEU A 131 7.92 12.97 -3.24
N PRO A 132 8.70 12.62 -4.30
CA PRO A 132 9.13 11.25 -4.56
C PRO A 132 9.66 10.51 -3.32
N PRO A 133 10.47 11.12 -2.41
CA PRO A 133 10.91 10.42 -1.20
C PRO A 133 9.77 9.83 -0.35
N PHE A 134 8.63 10.54 -0.24
CA PHE A 134 7.43 10.03 0.42
C PHE A 134 6.71 8.99 -0.45
N PHE A 135 6.48 9.28 -1.73
CA PHE A 135 5.73 8.38 -2.62
C PHE A 135 6.45 7.03 -2.86
N ASP A 136 7.78 7.01 -2.81
CA ASP A 136 8.55 5.77 -2.90
C ASP A 136 8.37 4.86 -1.69
N LEU A 137 8.03 5.41 -0.53
CA LEU A 137 7.70 4.61 0.64
C LEU A 137 6.35 3.90 0.45
N LEU A 138 5.41 4.50 -0.28
CA LEU A 138 4.10 3.89 -0.57
C LEU A 138 4.21 2.61 -1.41
N ALA A 139 5.35 2.33 -2.06
CA ALA A 139 5.60 1.01 -2.65
C ALA A 139 5.46 -0.13 -1.62
N VAL A 140 5.79 0.14 -0.34
CA VAL A 140 5.63 -0.84 0.76
C VAL A 140 4.17 -1.00 1.17
N HIS A 141 3.36 0.06 1.08
CA HIS A 141 1.91 -0.01 1.31
C HIS A 141 1.25 -0.93 0.27
N GLU A 142 1.54 -0.71 -1.00
CA GLU A 142 1.01 -1.54 -2.08
C GLU A 142 1.54 -2.99 -2.01
N LEU A 143 2.79 -3.18 -1.56
CA LEU A 143 3.32 -4.51 -1.29
C LEU A 143 2.51 -5.24 -0.19
N ALA A 144 2.09 -4.55 0.88
CA ALA A 144 1.27 -5.15 1.92
C ALA A 144 -0.09 -5.63 1.38
N HIS A 145 -0.67 -4.93 0.40
CA HIS A 145 -1.87 -5.42 -0.29
C HIS A 145 -1.61 -6.73 -1.04
N ILE A 146 -0.46 -6.90 -1.68
CA ILE A 146 -0.08 -8.18 -2.32
C ILE A 146 -0.01 -9.32 -1.31
N PHE A 147 0.46 -9.08 -0.07
CA PHE A 147 0.42 -10.11 0.98
C PHE A 147 -1.02 -10.53 1.30
N HIS A 148 -1.94 -9.57 1.40
CA HIS A 148 -3.34 -9.84 1.74
C HIS A 148 -4.14 -10.44 0.57
N ASP A 149 -3.84 -10.11 -0.68
CA ASP A 149 -4.55 -10.63 -1.86
C ASP A 149 -4.31 -12.13 -2.10
N GLN A 150 -3.26 -12.70 -1.50
CA GLN A 150 -2.83 -14.08 -1.73
C GLN A 150 -3.10 -15.04 -0.56
N VAL A 151 -3.86 -14.60 0.44
CA VAL A 151 -4.32 -15.45 1.56
C VAL A 151 -5.81 -15.79 1.41
N PRO A 152 -6.29 -16.88 2.03
CA PRO A 152 -7.67 -17.33 1.85
C PRO A 152 -8.73 -16.52 2.63
N PHE A 153 -8.32 -15.46 3.33
CA PHE A 153 -9.22 -14.60 4.09
C PHE A 153 -9.19 -13.17 3.56
N HIS A 154 -10.23 -12.41 3.87
CA HIS A 154 -10.30 -10.99 3.57
C HIS A 154 -10.68 -10.19 4.82
N PHE A 155 -10.13 -8.97 4.95
CA PHE A 155 -10.69 -8.01 5.88
C PHE A 155 -12.13 -7.65 5.49
N PRO A 156 -13.06 -7.54 6.46
CA PRO A 156 -14.48 -7.35 6.19
C PRO A 156 -14.84 -5.95 5.67
N ARG A 157 -13.89 -5.01 5.65
CA ARG A 157 -14.12 -3.58 5.35
C ARG A 157 -12.96 -3.00 4.57
N SER A 158 -13.24 -2.20 3.55
CA SER A 158 -12.23 -1.61 2.68
C SER A 158 -11.27 -0.70 3.44
N TRP A 159 -11.78 0.08 4.40
CA TRP A 159 -10.92 0.93 5.23
C TRP A 159 -9.94 0.11 6.09
N LEU A 160 -10.32 -1.10 6.49
CA LEU A 160 -9.46 -1.96 7.32
C LEU A 160 -8.33 -2.56 6.48
N THR A 161 -8.60 -2.87 5.20
CA THR A 161 -7.58 -3.25 4.23
C THR A 161 -6.54 -2.14 4.04
N GLU A 162 -6.99 -0.89 3.85
CA GLU A 162 -6.07 0.25 3.74
C GLU A 162 -5.35 0.59 5.05
N PHE A 163 -6.03 0.43 6.18
CA PHE A 163 -5.41 0.57 7.49
C PHE A 163 -4.30 -0.45 7.70
N PHE A 164 -4.53 -1.71 7.34
CA PHE A 164 -3.52 -2.77 7.40
C PHE A 164 -2.30 -2.42 6.56
N ALA A 165 -2.49 -1.99 5.32
CA ALA A 165 -1.39 -1.61 4.44
C ALA A 165 -0.57 -0.42 5.00
N ASN A 166 -1.25 0.60 5.55
CA ASN A 166 -0.59 1.71 6.24
C ASN A 166 0.16 1.26 7.50
N LEU A 167 -0.39 0.32 8.26
CA LEU A 167 0.24 -0.24 9.45
C LEU A 167 1.48 -1.07 9.11
N CYS A 168 1.44 -1.87 8.05
CA CYS A 168 2.60 -2.58 7.50
C CYS A 168 3.69 -1.62 7.03
N LEU A 169 3.33 -0.57 6.28
CA LEU A 169 4.25 0.49 5.87
C LEU A 169 4.92 1.15 7.08
N HIS A 170 4.13 1.59 8.06
CA HIS A 170 4.66 2.26 9.24
C HIS A 170 5.58 1.33 10.05
N ALA A 171 5.17 0.08 10.25
CA ALA A 171 5.98 -0.91 10.96
C ALA A 171 7.31 -1.21 10.25
N TYR A 172 7.29 -1.31 8.92
CA TYR A 172 8.51 -1.49 8.13
C TYR A 172 9.47 -0.31 8.29
N VAL A 173 8.99 0.91 8.04
CA VAL A 173 9.84 2.10 8.12
C VAL A 173 10.40 2.26 9.53
N ALA A 174 9.57 2.13 10.56
CA ALA A 174 10.02 2.22 11.95
C ALA A 174 11.05 1.16 12.35
N SER A 175 11.01 -0.03 11.75
CA SER A 175 11.87 -1.17 12.12
C SER A 175 13.12 -1.31 11.26
N VAL A 176 13.08 -0.88 10.01
CA VAL A 176 14.09 -1.21 8.98
C VAL A 176 14.72 0.04 8.36
N GLU A 177 13.97 1.13 8.21
CA GLU A 177 14.45 2.41 7.66
C GLU A 177 14.05 3.57 8.61
N PRO A 178 14.42 3.53 9.91
CA PRO A 178 13.94 4.51 10.89
C PRO A 178 14.34 5.94 10.55
N GLU A 179 15.43 6.13 9.79
CA GLU A 179 15.85 7.43 9.24
C GLU A 179 14.83 8.03 8.26
N GLN A 180 13.95 7.22 7.67
CA GLN A 180 12.86 7.66 6.78
C GLN A 180 11.55 7.96 7.52
N LEU A 181 11.48 7.81 8.86
CA LEU A 181 10.25 8.06 9.61
C LEU A 181 9.76 9.50 9.47
N SER A 182 10.67 10.49 9.51
CA SER A 182 10.28 11.89 9.34
C SER A 182 9.69 12.15 7.95
N THR A 183 10.29 11.55 6.91
CA THR A 183 9.80 11.57 5.53
C THR A 183 8.45 10.88 5.41
N LEU A 184 8.22 9.77 6.12
CA LEU A 184 6.94 9.07 6.10
C LEU A 184 5.84 9.86 6.82
N GLU A 185 6.11 10.37 8.01
CA GLU A 185 5.10 10.92 8.92
C GLU A 185 4.72 12.37 8.58
N THR A 186 5.62 13.13 7.95
CA THR A 186 5.38 14.55 7.71
C THR A 186 4.24 14.76 6.71
N PHE A 187 4.22 14.04 5.59
CA PHE A 187 3.18 14.26 4.57
C PHE A 187 1.77 13.96 5.09
N PRO A 188 1.50 12.79 5.73
CA PRO A 188 0.22 12.52 6.34
C PRO A 188 -0.21 13.58 7.36
N ARG A 189 0.71 14.05 8.21
CA ARG A 189 0.42 15.08 9.20
C ARG A 189 0.05 16.41 8.55
N LEU A 190 0.78 16.84 7.52
CA LEU A 190 0.49 18.05 6.75
C LEU A 190 -0.90 17.98 6.10
N ILE A 191 -1.21 16.88 5.39
CA ILE A 191 -2.48 16.73 4.68
C ILE A 191 -3.67 16.68 5.65
N VAL A 192 -3.53 16.05 6.81
CA VAL A 192 -4.60 16.03 7.82
C VAL A 192 -4.76 17.40 8.48
N ALA A 193 -3.66 18.15 8.68
CA ALA A 193 -3.68 19.50 9.25
C ALA A 193 -4.37 20.54 8.35
N LEU A 194 -4.59 20.25 7.06
CA LEU A 194 -5.36 21.09 6.15
C LEU A 194 -6.84 21.23 6.57
N GLY A 195 -7.33 20.32 7.40
CA GLY A 195 -8.70 20.32 7.93
C GLY A 195 -9.69 19.55 7.04
N PRO A 196 -10.68 18.85 7.63
CA PRO A 196 -11.67 18.06 6.89
C PRO A 196 -12.58 18.90 5.98
N GLU A 197 -12.73 20.20 6.25
CA GLU A 197 -13.60 21.14 5.54
C GLU A 197 -13.22 21.32 4.07
N ARG A 198 -11.96 21.05 3.70
CA ARG A 198 -11.46 21.09 2.33
C ARG A 198 -11.87 19.88 1.48
N PHE A 199 -12.38 18.83 2.11
CA PHE A 199 -12.72 17.58 1.44
C PHE A 199 -14.23 17.41 1.37
N ARG A 200 -14.72 16.85 0.26
CA ARG A 200 -16.15 16.62 0.04
C ARG A 200 -16.66 15.45 0.89
N TYR A 201 -15.89 14.38 0.97
CA TYR A 201 -16.22 13.17 1.73
C TYR A 201 -15.36 13.09 2.98
N ARG A 202 -15.97 12.87 4.14
CA ARG A 202 -15.30 13.04 5.45
C ARG A 202 -15.43 11.88 6.41
N THR A 203 -16.29 10.92 6.12
CA THR A 203 -16.65 9.82 7.04
C THR A 203 -16.15 8.47 6.51
N LEU A 204 -15.98 7.48 7.40
CA LEU A 204 -15.58 6.14 6.97
C LEU A 204 -16.69 5.44 6.17
N GLU A 205 -17.95 5.79 6.40
CA GLU A 205 -19.09 5.28 5.63
C GLU A 205 -19.01 5.74 4.17
N ALA A 206 -18.68 7.01 3.94
CA ALA A 206 -18.46 7.53 2.59
C ALA A 206 -17.24 6.87 1.93
N PHE A 207 -16.16 6.66 2.69
CA PHE A 207 -15.00 5.92 2.20
C PHE A 207 -15.37 4.48 1.81
N GLU A 208 -16.12 3.77 2.64
CA GLU A 208 -16.55 2.40 2.33
C GLU A 208 -17.44 2.36 1.08
N ALA A 209 -18.40 3.28 0.98
CA ALA A 209 -19.36 3.28 -0.11
C ALA A 209 -18.72 3.66 -1.45
N LEU A 210 -17.75 4.58 -1.45
CA LEU A 210 -17.19 5.15 -2.68
C LEU A 210 -15.80 4.61 -3.00
N TYR A 211 -15.02 4.27 -1.99
CA TYR A 211 -13.62 3.85 -2.08
C TYR A 211 -12.83 4.80 -2.97
N THR A 212 -12.21 4.35 -4.06
CA THR A 212 -11.49 5.20 -5.02
C THR A 212 -12.37 6.26 -5.71
N ARG A 213 -13.70 6.09 -5.73
CA ARG A 213 -14.65 7.05 -6.33
C ARG A 213 -14.83 8.34 -5.52
N VAL A 214 -14.21 8.47 -4.34
CA VAL A 214 -14.16 9.77 -3.64
C VAL A 214 -13.31 10.83 -4.38
N GLY A 215 -12.52 10.39 -5.37
CA GLY A 215 -11.58 11.22 -6.10
C GLY A 215 -10.18 11.23 -5.45
N PRO A 216 -9.14 11.53 -6.24
CA PRO A 216 -7.74 11.29 -5.86
C PRO A 216 -7.29 12.09 -4.62
N GLN A 217 -7.64 13.38 -4.55
CA GLN A 217 -7.30 14.23 -3.40
C GLN A 217 -8.03 13.78 -2.12
N ASN A 218 -9.31 13.44 -2.24
CA ASN A 218 -10.11 13.00 -1.10
C ASN A 218 -9.65 11.61 -0.61
N TYR A 219 -9.26 10.72 -1.54
CA TYR A 219 -8.68 9.42 -1.23
C TYR A 219 -7.32 9.57 -0.55
N GLY A 220 -6.44 10.43 -1.06
CA GLY A 220 -5.16 10.77 -0.42
C GLY A 220 -5.33 11.29 1.00
N TRP A 221 -6.34 12.12 1.26
CA TRP A 221 -6.66 12.56 2.62
C TRP A 221 -7.11 11.42 3.54
N TYR A 222 -7.96 10.48 3.05
CA TYR A 222 -8.30 9.28 3.82
C TYR A 222 -7.06 8.42 4.13
N GLN A 223 -6.18 8.21 3.14
CA GLN A 223 -4.93 7.47 3.33
C GLN A 223 -4.05 8.13 4.40
N CYS A 224 -3.90 9.46 4.36
CA CYS A 224 -3.16 10.20 5.39
C CYS A 224 -3.79 10.04 6.79
N ARG A 225 -5.13 10.06 6.91
CA ARG A 225 -5.81 9.82 8.19
C ARG A 225 -5.63 8.39 8.70
N LEU A 226 -5.72 7.40 7.81
CA LEU A 226 -5.48 6.01 8.15
C LEU A 226 -4.03 5.78 8.56
N HIS A 227 -3.07 6.44 7.91
CA HIS A 227 -1.67 6.41 8.30
C HIS A 227 -1.45 6.94 9.73
N LEU A 228 -2.00 8.10 10.07
CA LEU A 228 -1.89 8.64 11.43
C LEU A 228 -2.55 7.72 12.48
N ALA A 229 -3.63 7.02 12.12
CA ALA A 229 -4.23 6.03 13.00
C ALA A 229 -3.34 4.79 13.14
N ALA A 230 -2.75 4.31 12.05
CA ALA A 230 -1.84 3.17 12.03
C ALA A 230 -0.58 3.45 12.85
N LYS A 231 -0.01 4.65 12.74
CA LYS A 231 1.07 5.13 13.60
C LYS A 231 0.70 5.00 15.08
N LYS A 232 -0.46 5.50 15.51
CA LYS A 232 -0.87 5.44 16.93
C LYS A 232 -0.94 4.00 17.45
N VAL A 233 -1.43 3.08 16.62
CA VAL A 233 -1.49 1.65 16.97
C VAL A 233 -0.08 1.06 17.04
N TYR A 234 0.80 1.40 16.10
CA TYR A 234 2.20 0.96 16.14
C TYR A 234 2.97 1.55 17.32
N ASP A 235 2.81 2.83 17.64
CA ASP A 235 3.47 3.47 18.78
C ASP A 235 3.04 2.82 20.12
N ALA A 236 1.83 2.26 20.18
CA ALA A 236 1.31 1.58 21.36
C ALA A 236 1.80 0.12 21.52
N GLU A 237 1.92 -0.62 20.41
CA GLU A 237 2.15 -2.08 20.46
C GLU A 237 3.25 -2.61 19.53
N ALA A 238 3.85 -1.75 18.72
CA ALA A 238 4.87 -2.06 17.70
C ALA A 238 4.46 -3.22 16.76
N ILE A 239 5.41 -4.09 16.40
CA ILE A 239 5.20 -5.26 15.54
C ILE A 239 4.04 -6.16 16.00
N PRO A 240 3.86 -6.45 17.31
CA PRO A 240 2.70 -7.19 17.80
C PRO A 240 1.34 -6.70 17.30
N ALA A 241 1.13 -5.39 17.10
CA ALA A 241 -0.14 -4.90 16.53
C ALA A 241 -0.39 -5.45 15.12
N VAL A 242 0.63 -5.46 14.27
CA VAL A 242 0.53 -5.99 12.90
C VAL A 242 0.17 -7.48 12.94
N GLN A 243 0.87 -8.23 13.78
CA GLN A 243 0.68 -9.67 13.91
C GLN A 243 -0.70 -10.02 14.48
N LYS A 244 -1.15 -9.29 15.50
CA LYS A 244 -2.49 -9.48 16.10
C LYS A 244 -3.59 -9.17 15.08
N LEU A 245 -3.47 -8.07 14.34
CA LEU A 245 -4.44 -7.73 13.29
C LEU A 245 -4.52 -8.84 12.24
N TRP A 246 -3.37 -9.28 11.71
CA TRP A 246 -3.30 -10.37 10.74
C TRP A 246 -3.90 -11.68 11.27
N LYS A 247 -3.45 -12.14 12.45
CA LYS A 247 -3.87 -13.41 13.08
C LYS A 247 -5.33 -13.40 13.53
N THR A 248 -5.94 -12.23 13.73
CA THR A 248 -7.37 -12.11 14.04
C THR A 248 -8.24 -12.60 12.88
N PHE A 249 -7.82 -12.38 11.64
CA PHE A 249 -8.58 -12.75 10.45
C PHE A 249 -8.05 -14.01 9.75
N ALA A 250 -6.78 -14.35 9.93
CA ALA A 250 -6.15 -15.59 9.48
C ALA A 250 -6.60 -16.82 10.30
N ILE A 251 -7.90 -17.09 10.34
CA ILE A 251 -8.46 -18.22 11.08
C ILE A 251 -8.18 -19.54 10.35
N THR A 252 -7.70 -20.53 11.09
CA THR A 252 -7.47 -21.89 10.60
C THR A 252 -8.77 -22.69 10.50
N ASP A 253 -8.80 -23.76 9.70
CA ASP A 253 -9.97 -24.66 9.63
C ASP A 253 -10.46 -25.12 11.03
N PRO A 254 -9.60 -25.55 11.98
CA PRO A 254 -10.06 -25.86 13.33
C PRO A 254 -10.74 -24.69 14.07
N GLN A 255 -10.19 -23.47 13.95
CA GLN A 255 -10.79 -22.28 14.58
C GLN A 255 -12.12 -21.90 13.92
N LEU A 256 -12.22 -22.08 12.60
CA LEU A 256 -13.45 -21.88 11.85
C LEU A 256 -14.50 -22.92 12.26
N VAL A 257 -14.14 -24.20 12.40
CA VAL A 257 -15.02 -25.26 12.91
C VAL A 257 -15.60 -24.87 14.28
N GLU A 258 -14.77 -24.44 15.23
CA GLU A 258 -15.24 -24.02 16.56
C GLU A 258 -16.15 -22.79 16.51
N SER A 259 -15.92 -21.88 15.57
CA SER A 259 -16.79 -20.72 15.36
C SER A 259 -18.14 -21.13 14.76
N LEU A 260 -18.15 -22.05 13.78
CA LEU A 260 -19.35 -22.56 13.14
C LEU A 260 -20.20 -23.40 14.09
N LYS A 261 -19.59 -24.17 15.00
CA LYS A 261 -20.32 -24.93 16.04
C LYS A 261 -21.17 -24.03 16.95
N LYS A 262 -20.70 -22.81 17.24
CA LYS A 262 -21.45 -21.82 18.04
C LYS A 262 -22.70 -21.30 17.32
N ILE A 263 -22.72 -21.38 15.99
CA ILE A 263 -23.89 -21.02 15.17
C ILE A 263 -24.81 -22.25 15.04
N HIS A 264 -24.29 -23.36 14.49
CA HIS A 264 -25.00 -24.62 14.38
C HIS A 264 -24.04 -25.80 14.11
N PRO A 265 -24.13 -26.94 14.84
CA PRO A 265 -23.23 -28.08 14.66
C PRO A 265 -23.17 -28.64 13.23
N GLU A 266 -24.29 -28.63 12.49
CA GLU A 266 -24.32 -29.09 11.09
C GLU A 266 -23.42 -28.24 10.17
N MET A 267 -23.26 -26.93 10.43
CA MET A 267 -22.36 -26.09 9.62
C MET A 267 -20.91 -26.52 9.78
N ALA A 268 -20.50 -26.91 10.98
CA ALA A 268 -19.16 -27.44 11.23
C ALA A 268 -18.94 -28.79 10.51
N LYS A 269 -19.97 -29.63 10.43
CA LYS A 269 -19.93 -30.89 9.67
C LYS A 269 -19.76 -30.67 8.16
N VAL A 270 -20.23 -29.54 7.61
CA VAL A 270 -19.98 -29.21 6.20
C VAL A 270 -18.49 -29.08 5.91
N LEU A 271 -17.68 -28.56 6.84
CA LEU A 271 -16.23 -28.44 6.62
C LEU A 271 -15.49 -29.75 6.87
N THR A 272 -15.95 -30.59 7.79
CA THR A 272 -15.25 -31.82 8.20
C THR A 272 -15.77 -33.10 7.54
N GLY A 273 -16.93 -33.07 6.91
CA GLY A 273 -17.66 -34.26 6.42
C GLY A 273 -17.36 -34.65 4.98
N TRP A 274 -16.61 -33.86 4.21
CA TRP A 274 -16.19 -34.24 2.86
C TRP A 274 -14.91 -35.09 2.97
N SER A 275 -14.90 -36.25 2.31
CA SER A 275 -13.70 -37.07 2.16
C SER A 275 -12.62 -36.25 1.46
N ARG A 276 -11.42 -36.18 2.04
CA ARG A 276 -10.24 -35.61 1.37
C ARG A 276 -9.70 -36.56 0.32
#